data_AF-A0A7V2JHQ4-F1
#
_entry.id   AF-A0A7V2JHQ4-F1
#
_cell.length_a   1.000
_cell.length_b   1.000
_cell.length_c   1.000
_cell.angle_alpha   90.00
_cell.angle_beta   90.00
_cell.angle_gamma   90.00
#
_symmetry.space_group_name_H-M   'P 1'
#
loop_
_entity.id
_entity.type
_entity.pdbx_description
1 polymer ?
#
loop_
_entity_poly.entity_id
_entity_poly.type
_entity_poly.pdbx_seq_one_letter_code
_entity_poly.pdbx_strand_id
1 'polypeptide(L)' 'MSGARSEYTPTNAMICSVRRRLSANGYPDNSAMIYAPVTRRLFGGSQGFSTSWTLDDGQ' A
#
# COMPACT_ATOMS: atom_id res chain seq x y z
N MET A 1 2.39 8.96 -31.37
CA MET A 1 2.08 7.72 -30.63
C MET A 1 2.69 7.85 -29.25
N SER A 2 1.92 8.33 -28.26
CA SER A 2 2.41 8.51 -26.89
C SER A 2 2.28 7.17 -26.16
N GLY A 3 3.38 6.45 -26.04
CA GLY A 3 3.43 5.22 -25.26
C GLY A 3 3.31 5.59 -23.78
N ALA A 4 2.16 5.32 -23.17
CA ALA A 4 2.00 5.39 -21.72
C ALA A 4 2.99 4.41 -21.10
N ARG A 5 4.16 4.91 -20.69
CA ARG A 5 5.08 4.20 -19.82
C ARG A 5 4.29 3.95 -18.54
N SER A 6 3.82 2.72 -18.35
CA SER A 6 3.20 2.30 -17.10
C SER A 6 4.25 2.50 -16.02
N GLU A 7 4.16 3.60 -15.27
CA GLU A 7 5.00 3.83 -14.11
C GLU A 7 4.73 2.69 -13.14
N TYR A 8 5.73 1.80 -13.00
CA TYR A 8 5.70 0.78 -11.98
C TYR A 8 6.12 1.46 -10.68
N THR A 9 5.16 1.87 -9.87
CA THR A 9 5.45 2.34 -8.52
C THR A 9 5.86 1.12 -7.68
N PRO A 10 7.12 1.00 -7.25
CA PRO A 10 7.57 -0.16 -6.50
C PRO A 10 6.85 -0.21 -5.15
N THR A 11 6.45 -1.40 -4.72
CA THR A 11 5.85 -1.62 -3.40
C THR A 11 6.93 -1.46 -2.32
N ASN A 12 6.74 -0.54 -1.37
CA ASN A 12 7.64 -0.36 -0.23
C ASN A 12 7.39 -1.36 0.90
N ALA A 13 6.15 -1.83 1.06
CA ALA A 13 5.77 -2.79 2.09
C ALA A 13 4.65 -3.72 1.61
N MET A 14 4.71 -5.01 2.01
CA MET A 14 3.68 -6.00 1.70
C MET A 14 3.30 -6.77 2.97
N ILE A 15 1.99 -6.92 3.21
CA ILE A 15 1.44 -7.73 4.30
C ILE A 15 0.42 -8.71 3.73
N CYS A 16 0.53 -9.99 4.08
CA CYS A 16 -0.40 -11.03 3.65
C CYS A 16 -1.26 -11.53 4.82
N SER A 17 -2.58 -11.46 4.68
CA SER A 17 -3.53 -12.08 5.59
C SER A 17 -3.88 -13.48 5.11
N VAL A 18 -3.29 -14.51 5.72
CA VAL A 18 -3.55 -15.92 5.37
C VAL A 18 -5.01 -16.31 5.60
N ARG A 19 -5.62 -15.85 6.70
CA ARG A 19 -7.01 -16.15 7.04
C ARG A 19 -8.00 -15.58 6.02
N ARG A 20 -7.75 -14.37 5.52
CA ARG A 20 -8.65 -13.69 4.57
C ARG A 20 -8.23 -13.86 3.11
N ARG A 21 -7.06 -14.46 2.85
CA ARG A 21 -6.45 -14.59 1.51
C ARG A 21 -6.31 -13.24 0.80
N LEU A 22 -5.94 -12.21 1.55
CA LEU A 22 -5.75 -10.84 1.07
C LEU A 22 -4.30 -10.42 1.22
N SER A 23 -3.83 -9.61 0.29
CA SER A 23 -2.55 -8.91 0.34
C SER A 23 -2.78 -7.41 0.42
N ALA A 24 -2.04 -6.73 1.28
CA ALA A 24 -1.97 -5.29 1.36
C ALA A 24 -0.59 -4.82 0.88
N ASN A 25 -0.55 -3.90 -0.08
CA ASN A 25 0.67 -3.30 -0.61
C ASN A 25 0.69 -1.83 -0.25
N GLY A 26 1.79 -1.33 0.31
CA GLY A 26 2.04 0.10 0.52
C GLY A 26 3.04 0.64 -0.51
N TYR A 27 2.79 1.84 -0.98
CA TYR A 27 3.57 2.52 -2.03
C TYR A 27 4.30 3.76 -1.49
N PRO A 28 5.36 4.23 -2.18
CA PRO A 28 6.11 5.43 -1.83
C PRO A 28 5.30 6.71 -1.70
N ASP A 29 4.16 6.81 -2.38
CA ASP A 29 3.23 7.95 -2.32
C ASP A 29 2.30 7.91 -1.10
N ASN A 30 2.65 7.12 -0.08
CA ASN A 30 1.84 6.81 1.09
C ASN A 30 0.48 6.16 0.77
N SER A 31 0.23 5.72 -0.46
CA SER A 31 -0.98 4.97 -0.76
C SER A 31 -0.83 3.48 -0.39
N ALA A 32 -1.95 2.82 -0.16
CA ALA A 32 -1.99 1.38 0.03
C ALA A 32 -3.16 0.76 -0.75
N MET A 33 -2.98 -0.48 -1.21
CA MET A 33 -4.01 -1.27 -1.91
C MET A 33 -4.20 -2.62 -1.24
N ILE A 34 -5.47 -3.06 -1.13
CA ILE A 34 -5.86 -4.39 -0.63
C ILE A 34 -6.46 -5.18 -1.77
N TYR A 35 -5.89 -6.35 -2.07
CA TYR A 35 -6.33 -7.21 -3.15
C TYR A 35 -6.24 -8.70 -2.78
N ALA A 36 -7.05 -9.56 -3.42
CA ALA A 36 -6.89 -11.00 -3.34
C ALA A 36 -6.07 -11.49 -4.55
N PRO A 37 -4.87 -12.07 -4.35
CA PRO A 37 -4.02 -12.51 -5.46
C PRO A 37 -4.63 -13.66 -6.25
N VAL A 38 -5.32 -14.60 -5.58
CA VAL A 38 -5.90 -15.79 -6.21
C VAL A 38 -7.04 -15.43 -7.16
N THR A 39 -7.90 -14.48 -6.77
CA THR A 39 -9.05 -14.06 -7.57
C THR A 39 -8.78 -12.81 -8.39
N ARG A 40 -7.57 -12.24 -8.29
CA ARG A 40 -7.16 -10.94 -8.88
C ARG A 40 -8.15 -9.81 -8.57
N ARG A 41 -8.84 -9.89 -7.44
CA ARG A 41 -9.89 -8.94 -7.07
C ARG A 41 -9.32 -7.83 -6.20
N LEU A 42 -9.54 -6.59 -6.60
CA LEU A 42 -9.24 -5.40 -5.80
C LEU A 42 -10.39 -5.14 -4.82
N PHE A 43 -10.06 -4.96 -3.54
CA PHE A 43 -11.04 -4.64 -2.49
C PHE A 43 -11.08 -3.15 -2.16
N GLY A 44 -9.99 -2.45 -2.39
CA GLY A 44 -9.91 -1.00 -2.22
C GLY A 44 -8.50 -0.53 -1.98
N GLY A 45 -8.34 0.79 -1.90
CA GLY A 45 -7.09 1.43 -1.52
C GLY A 45 -7.35 2.70 -0.73
N SER A 46 -6.33 3.15 -0.01
CA SER A 46 -6.39 4.32 0.87
C SER A 46 -5.07 5.07 0.84
N GLN A 47 -5.13 6.40 0.95
CA GLN A 47 -3.95 7.21 1.25
C GLN A 47 -3.71 7.20 2.76
N GLY A 48 -2.54 6.73 3.18
CA GLY A 48 -2.10 6.75 4.56
C GLY A 48 -1.59 8.13 4.96
N PHE A 49 -1.87 8.53 6.20
CA PHE A 49 -1.22 9.68 6.83
C PHE A 49 -0.01 9.18 7.61
N SER A 50 1.16 9.77 7.37
CA SER A 50 2.32 9.62 8.23
C SER A 50 2.06 10.41 9.52
N THR A 51 1.60 9.76 10.59
CA THR A 51 1.60 10.40 11.91
C THR A 51 3.03 10.41 12.43
N SER A 52 3.68 11.58 12.46
CA SER A 52 4.91 11.75 13.23
C SER A 52 4.56 11.45 14.69
N TRP A 53 5.02 10.31 15.20
CA TRP A 53 5.07 10.10 16.64
C TRP A 53 6.18 11.01 17.16
N THR A 54 5.86 12.28 17.40
CA THR A 54 6.74 13.13 18.18
C THR A 54 6.79 12.50 19.56
N LEU A 55 7.89 11.81 19.86
CA LEU A 55 8.21 11.44 21.22
C LEU A 55 8.39 12.78 21.94
N ASP A 56 7.40 13.15 22.75
CA ASP A 56 7.54 14.22 23.74
C ASP A 56 8.57 13.71 24.76
N ASP A 57 9.86 13.90 24.46
CA ASP A 57 10.93 13.81 25.44
C ASP A 57 10.75 15.03 26.35
N GLY A 58 9.83 14.90 27.31
CA GLY A 58 9.56 15.90 28.32
C GLY A 58 10.87 16.39 28.93
N GLN A 59 11.19 17.66 28.65
CA GLN A 59 12.23 18.42 29.32
C GLN A 59 11.84 18.73 30.76
#